data_AF-A0ABD0MN26-F1
#
_entry.id   AF-A0ABD0MN26-F1
#
_cell.length_a   1.000
_cell.length_b   1.000
_cell.length_c   1.000
_cell.angle_alpha   90.00
_cell.angle_beta   90.00
_cell.angle_gamma   90.00
#
_symmetry.space_group_name_H-M   'P 1'
#
loop_
_entity.id
_entity.type
_entity.pdbx_description
1 polymer ?
#
loop_
_entity_poly.entity_id
_entity_poly.type
_entity_poly.pdbx_seq_one_letter_code
_entity_poly.pdbx_strand_id
1 'polypeptide(L)'
;ACDLTLDTNTAHKRLKLSDENRKATHVYEPQSYPDHPDRFDGLTGRCYWETEWSGDNVSISVSYKEIKRKGRSDDCLFGWNKNSWSLICSDHRFTARHNNKSTVISAGSVSSKRVGVYVDVSGGTLSFYS
;
A
#
# COMPACT_ATOMS: atom_id res chain seq x y z
N ALA A 1 5.90 15.71 7.25
CA ALA A 1 5.68 14.26 7.36
C ALA A 1 4.33 14.05 8.02
N CYS A 2 3.60 13.00 7.64
CA CYS A 2 2.35 12.58 8.27
C CYS A 2 2.64 11.36 9.12
N ASP A 3 2.05 11.29 10.31
CA ASP A 3 1.97 10.03 11.04
C ASP A 3 0.75 9.24 10.56
N LEU A 4 1.03 8.05 10.02
CA LEU A 4 -0.01 7.12 9.57
C LEU A 4 -0.11 5.96 10.56
N THR A 5 -1.33 5.67 10.97
CA THR A 5 -1.70 4.45 11.70
C THR A 5 -2.59 3.60 10.81
N LEU A 6 -2.44 2.29 10.89
CA LEU A 6 -3.29 1.36 10.15
C LEU A 6 -4.64 1.22 10.86
N ASP A 7 -5.71 1.30 10.10
CA ASP A 7 -7.06 1.14 10.62
C ASP A 7 -7.46 -0.35 10.62
N THR A 8 -7.77 -0.89 11.80
CA THR A 8 -8.24 -2.27 11.99
C THR A 8 -9.56 -2.54 11.26
N ASN A 9 -10.40 -1.53 11.05
CA ASN A 9 -11.62 -1.64 10.27
C ASN A 9 -11.33 -1.94 8.78
N THR A 10 -10.14 -1.53 8.31
CA THR A 10 -9.71 -1.69 6.92
C THR A 10 -8.84 -2.90 6.63
N ALA A 11 -8.16 -3.42 7.64
CA ALA A 11 -7.24 -4.52 7.47
C ALA A 11 -7.97 -5.76 6.91
N HIS A 12 -7.29 -6.45 5.99
CA HIS A 12 -7.74 -7.76 5.54
C HIS A 12 -7.58 -8.77 6.69
N LYS A 13 -8.45 -9.77 6.79
CA LYS A 13 -8.42 -10.78 7.87
C LYS A 13 -7.11 -11.58 7.91
N ARG A 14 -6.28 -11.56 6.87
CA ARG A 14 -4.94 -12.21 6.87
C ARG A 14 -3.79 -11.27 7.23
N LEU A 15 -4.08 -10.04 7.63
CA LEU A 15 -3.07 -9.11 8.14
C LEU A 15 -3.25 -9.03 9.65
N LYS A 16 -2.16 -9.19 10.40
CA LYS A 16 -2.13 -8.91 11.84
C LYS A 16 -1.49 -7.54 12.04
N LEU A 17 -2.25 -6.63 12.63
CA LEU A 17 -1.76 -5.33 13.07
C LEU A 17 -1.12 -5.44 14.46
N SER A 18 0.00 -4.76 14.67
CA SER A 18 0.73 -4.68 15.93
C SER A 18 1.46 -3.33 16.05
N ASP A 19 2.15 -3.10 17.16
CA ASP A 19 2.94 -1.88 17.39
C ASP A 19 2.09 -0.62 17.21
N GLU A 20 1.00 -0.53 18.01
CA GLU A 20 0.03 0.57 17.92
C GLU A 20 -0.55 0.76 16.51
N ASN A 21 -0.76 -0.37 15.81
CA ASN A 21 -1.19 -0.42 14.41
C ASN A 21 -0.22 0.25 13.41
N ARG A 22 1.06 0.36 13.73
CA ARG A 22 2.09 0.87 12.81
C ARG A 22 2.77 -0.24 12.02
N LYS A 23 2.55 -1.50 12.40
CA LYS A 23 3.08 -2.69 11.70
C LYS A 23 1.96 -3.62 11.25
N ALA A 24 2.03 -4.04 9.98
CA ALA A 24 1.20 -5.11 9.42
C ALA A 24 2.05 -6.34 9.06
N THR A 25 1.61 -7.52 9.49
CA THR A 25 2.26 -8.80 9.15
C THR A 25 1.25 -9.72 8.47
N HIS A 26 1.62 -10.35 7.36
CA HIS A 26 0.79 -11.39 6.75
C HIS A 26 0.83 -12.67 7.61
N VAL A 27 -0.34 -13.21 7.94
CA VAL A 27 -0.52 -14.42 8.75
C VAL A 27 -1.50 -15.38 8.07
N TYR A 28 -1.36 -16.68 8.34
CA TYR A 28 -2.25 -17.69 7.77
C TYR A 28 -3.61 -17.68 8.46
N GLU A 29 -3.60 -17.55 9.79
CA GLU A 29 -4.79 -17.54 10.63
C GLU A 29 -5.60 -16.24 10.43
N PRO A 30 -6.91 -16.35 10.15
CA PRO A 30 -7.77 -15.18 10.07
C PRO A 30 -7.84 -14.42 11.40
N GLN A 31 -7.64 -13.11 11.34
CA GLN A 31 -7.82 -12.17 12.44
C GLN A 31 -9.30 -11.77 12.55
N SER A 32 -9.75 -11.54 13.79
CA SER A 32 -11.13 -11.18 14.13
C SER A 32 -11.40 -9.68 13.93
N TYR A 33 -11.30 -9.21 12.68
CA TYR A 33 -11.70 -7.84 12.34
C TYR A 33 -13.19 -7.76 11.98
N PRO A 34 -13.95 -6.80 12.53
CA PRO A 34 -15.34 -6.59 12.17
C PRO A 34 -15.45 -6.13 10.73
N ASP A 35 -16.56 -6.47 10.07
CA ASP A 35 -16.86 -5.92 8.75
C ASP A 35 -17.31 -4.46 8.90
N HIS A 36 -16.53 -3.53 8.37
CA HIS A 36 -16.86 -2.10 8.38
C HIS A 36 -17.10 -1.55 6.95
N PRO A 37 -18.20 -0.80 6.71
CA PRO A 37 -18.49 -0.20 5.41
C PRO A 37 -17.55 0.97 5.06
N ASP A 38 -17.20 1.81 6.03
CA ASP A 38 -16.32 2.97 5.84
C ASP A 38 -14.85 2.61 6.07
N ARG A 39 -14.26 1.85 5.14
CA ARG A 39 -12.81 1.62 5.17
C ARG A 39 -12.05 2.86 4.66
N PHE A 40 -11.05 3.27 5.45
CA PHE A 40 -9.85 4.06 5.14
C PHE A 40 -9.93 5.51 5.60
N ASP A 41 -8.91 5.92 6.34
CA ASP A 41 -8.52 7.31 6.48
C ASP A 41 -8.02 7.84 5.14
N GLY A 42 -8.50 9.02 4.76
CA GLY A 42 -8.13 9.68 3.52
C GLY A 42 -6.94 10.61 3.74
N LEU A 43 -6.02 10.64 2.78
CA LEU A 43 -5.02 11.70 2.71
C LEU A 43 -5.66 12.94 2.09
N THR A 44 -5.52 14.10 2.74
CA THR A 44 -5.91 15.40 2.17
C THR A 44 -4.66 16.26 2.01
N GLY A 45 -4.55 16.98 0.88
CA GLY A 45 -3.41 17.86 0.61
C GLY A 45 -2.12 17.13 0.27
N ARG A 46 -1.02 17.53 0.91
CA ARG A 46 0.33 16.97 0.69
C ARG A 46 0.75 16.13 1.88
N CYS A 47 1.19 14.91 1.61
CA CYS A 47 1.61 14.00 2.65
C CYS A 47 2.90 13.28 2.29
N TYR A 48 3.75 13.09 3.30
CA TYR A 48 4.97 12.28 3.20
C TYR A 48 5.03 11.32 4.38
N TRP A 49 5.29 10.05 4.11
CA TRP A 49 5.56 9.05 5.15
C TRP A 49 6.63 8.07 4.67
N GLU A 50 7.23 7.37 5.62
CA GLU A 50 8.16 6.28 5.36
C GLU A 50 7.58 4.98 5.88
N THR A 51 7.87 3.88 5.17
CA THR A 51 7.53 2.54 5.64
C THR A 51 8.71 1.62 5.44
N GLU A 52 8.97 0.80 6.44
CA GLU A 52 9.86 -0.35 6.29
C GLU A 52 9.05 -1.55 5.77
N TRP A 53 9.71 -2.44 5.04
CA TRP A 53 9.09 -3.64 4.48
C TRP A 53 10.06 -4.82 4.50
N SER A 54 9.54 -6.03 4.56
CA SER A 54 10.34 -7.24 4.52
C SER A 54 9.59 -8.40 3.86
N GLY A 55 10.34 -9.35 3.31
CA GLY A 55 9.80 -10.44 2.50
C GLY A 55 9.74 -10.10 1.01
N ASP A 56 9.09 -10.97 0.24
CA ASP A 56 8.98 -10.85 -1.21
C ASP A 56 7.56 -10.42 -1.63
N ASN A 57 7.48 -9.61 -2.69
CA ASN A 57 6.24 -9.07 -3.24
C ASN A 57 5.39 -8.21 -2.28
N VAL A 58 6.03 -7.43 -1.40
CA VAL A 58 5.32 -6.46 -0.55
C VAL A 58 4.83 -5.29 -1.39
N SER A 59 3.53 -5.02 -1.37
CA SER A 59 2.94 -3.92 -2.12
C SER A 59 2.68 -2.71 -1.21
N ILE A 60 3.28 -1.57 -1.55
CA ILE A 60 2.98 -0.27 -0.95
C ILE A 60 2.07 0.46 -1.95
N SER A 61 0.83 0.70 -1.57
CA SER A 61 -0.20 1.16 -2.51
C SER A 61 -0.93 2.40 -2.04
N VAL A 62 -1.33 3.24 -3.00
CA VAL A 62 -2.22 4.37 -2.80
C VAL A 62 -3.40 4.19 -3.75
N SER A 63 -4.60 4.47 -3.26
CA SER A 63 -5.82 4.38 -4.06
C SER A 63 -6.78 5.50 -3.75
N TYR A 64 -7.60 5.86 -4.73
CA TYR A 64 -8.79 6.65 -4.46
C TYR A 64 -9.82 5.83 -3.69
N LYS A 65 -10.74 6.51 -3.00
CA LYS A 65 -11.73 5.88 -2.12
C LYS A 65 -12.68 4.96 -2.90
N GLU A 66 -12.87 5.23 -4.18
CA GLU A 66 -13.77 4.57 -5.14
C GLU A 66 -13.29 3.20 -5.62
N ILE A 67 -12.10 2.74 -5.24
CA ILE A 67 -11.66 1.38 -5.57
C ILE A 67 -12.66 0.35 -5.03
N LYS A 68 -12.96 -0.68 -5.84
CA LYS A 68 -13.81 -1.78 -5.40
C LYS A 68 -13.08 -2.55 -4.30
N ARG A 69 -13.78 -2.94 -3.24
CA ARG A 69 -13.14 -3.55 -2.06
C ARG A 69 -13.49 -5.03 -1.85
N LYS A 70 -14.45 -5.55 -2.62
CA LYS A 70 -15.00 -6.90 -2.47
C LYS A 70 -15.04 -7.61 -3.82
N GLY A 71 -14.66 -8.89 -3.79
CA GLY A 71 -14.65 -9.76 -4.96
C GLY A 71 -13.25 -10.21 -5.32
N ARG A 72 -13.14 -10.89 -6.46
CA ARG A 72 -11.89 -11.44 -7.00
C ARG A 72 -11.52 -10.81 -8.36
N SER A 73 -12.11 -9.67 -8.70
CA SER A 73 -11.84 -8.96 -9.96
C SER A 73 -10.66 -8.00 -9.81
N ASP A 74 -10.05 -7.65 -10.94
CA ASP A 74 -8.96 -6.67 -11.04
C ASP A 74 -9.34 -5.30 -10.44
N ASP A 75 -10.61 -4.93 -10.48
CA ASP A 75 -11.14 -3.73 -9.83
C ASP A 75 -10.88 -3.69 -8.31
N CYS A 76 -10.62 -4.86 -7.69
CA CYS A 76 -10.37 -5.00 -6.25
C CYS A 76 -8.88 -5.05 -5.89
N LEU A 77 -7.98 -5.19 -6.87
CA LEU A 77 -6.55 -5.40 -6.64
C LEU A 77 -5.79 -4.10 -6.91
N PHE A 78 -4.95 -3.69 -5.95
CA PHE A 78 -4.15 -2.47 -6.10
C PHE A 78 -3.20 -2.55 -7.32
N GLY A 79 -3.20 -1.51 -8.13
CA GLY A 79 -2.42 -1.40 -9.37
C GLY A 79 -3.06 -2.08 -10.59
N TRP A 80 -4.12 -2.85 -10.42
CA TRP A 80 -4.82 -3.53 -11.53
C TRP A 80 -5.98 -2.72 -12.12
N ASN A 81 -6.23 -1.53 -11.58
CA ASN A 81 -7.28 -0.62 -12.00
C ASN A 81 -6.75 0.82 -12.11
N LYS A 82 -7.55 1.69 -12.71
CA LYS A 82 -7.25 3.13 -12.86
C LYS A 82 -7.29 3.93 -11.55
N ASN A 83 -7.83 3.36 -10.47
CA ASN A 83 -8.03 4.06 -9.20
C ASN A 83 -6.91 3.79 -8.19
N SER A 84 -5.85 3.09 -8.58
CA SER A 84 -4.76 2.73 -7.66
C SER A 84 -3.40 2.63 -8.32
N TRP A 85 -2.38 2.87 -7.51
CA TRP A 85 -0.97 2.79 -7.83
C TRP A 85 -0.29 1.94 -6.77
N SER A 86 0.63 1.06 -7.19
CA SER A 86 1.37 0.19 -6.28
C SER A 86 2.85 0.15 -6.62
N LEU A 87 3.69 0.25 -5.60
CA LEU A 87 5.09 -0.13 -5.67
C LEU A 87 5.23 -1.52 -5.04
N ILE A 88 5.54 -2.50 -5.88
CA ILE A 88 5.79 -3.88 -5.46
C ILE A 88 7.29 -4.00 -5.17
N CYS A 89 7.61 -4.35 -3.93
CA CYS A 89 8.95 -4.45 -3.40
C CYS A 89 9.37 -5.91 -3.30
N SER A 90 10.55 -6.22 -3.82
CA SER A 90 11.22 -7.51 -3.67
C SER A 90 12.71 -7.34 -3.42
N ASP A 91 13.38 -8.41 -2.99
CA ASP A 91 14.80 -8.37 -2.64
C ASP A 91 15.73 -7.87 -3.75
N HIS A 92 15.27 -7.91 -5.00
CA HIS A 92 16.12 -7.64 -6.17
C HIS A 92 15.63 -6.48 -7.04
N ARG A 93 14.41 -5.99 -6.84
CA ARG A 93 13.83 -4.93 -7.70
C ARG A 93 12.63 -4.26 -7.05
N PHE A 94 12.25 -3.15 -7.64
CA PHE A 94 10.91 -2.60 -7.47
C PHE A 94 10.11 -2.77 -8.76
N THR A 95 8.80 -2.88 -8.66
CA THR A 95 7.88 -2.83 -9.81
C THR A 95 6.79 -1.81 -9.52
N ALA A 96 6.77 -0.72 -10.28
CA ALA A 96 5.64 0.19 -10.26
C ALA A 96 4.50 -0.39 -11.10
N ARG A 97 3.28 -0.41 -10.57
CA ARG A 97 2.10 -0.94 -11.24
C ARG A 97 0.91 0.01 -11.13
N HIS A 98 0.24 0.24 -12.25
CA HIS A 98 -0.98 1.03 -12.35
C HIS A 98 -1.81 0.60 -13.57
N ASN A 99 -3.13 0.49 -13.42
CA ASN A 99 -4.06 0.13 -14.49
C ASN A 99 -3.61 -1.10 -15.31
N ASN A 100 -3.20 -2.16 -14.62
CA ASN A 100 -2.69 -3.41 -15.19
C ASN A 100 -1.41 -3.26 -16.05
N LYS A 101 -0.74 -2.11 -15.98
CA LYS A 101 0.58 -1.89 -16.58
C LYS A 101 1.64 -1.93 -15.50
N SER A 102 2.73 -2.61 -15.80
CA SER A 102 3.85 -2.79 -14.87
C SER A 102 5.13 -2.23 -15.48
N THR A 103 5.89 -1.49 -14.68
CA THR A 103 7.21 -0.97 -15.04
C THR A 103 8.19 -1.50 -14.01
N VAL A 104 9.11 -2.35 -14.46
CA VAL A 104 10.19 -2.85 -13.61
C VAL A 104 11.21 -1.72 -13.42
N ILE A 105 11.48 -1.41 -12.16
CA ILE A 105 12.50 -0.44 -11.77
C ILE A 105 13.69 -1.26 -11.31
N SER A 106 14.70 -1.34 -12.17
CA SER A 106 15.99 -1.93 -11.85
C SER A 106 16.71 -1.03 -10.86
N ALA A 107 16.39 -1.15 -9.59
CA ALA A 107 17.33 -0.81 -8.54
C ALA A 107 18.46 -1.84 -8.59
N GLY A 108 19.69 -1.46 -8.20
CA GLY A 108 20.75 -2.43 -7.97
C GLY A 108 20.41 -3.35 -6.79
N SER A 109 21.40 -3.70 -5.95
CA SER A 109 21.04 -4.29 -4.65
C SER A 109 20.11 -3.32 -3.91
N VAL A 110 18.93 -3.80 -3.50
CA VAL A 110 18.00 -3.04 -2.66
C VAL A 110 18.61 -3.00 -1.27
N SER A 111 19.55 -2.07 -1.07
CA SER A 111 20.32 -1.93 0.18
C SER A 111 19.46 -1.44 1.34
N SER A 112 18.39 -0.71 1.02
CA SER A 112 17.44 -0.15 1.97
C SER A 112 16.09 -0.85 1.87
N LYS A 113 15.61 -1.40 2.99
CA LYS A 113 14.27 -1.99 3.14
C LYS A 113 13.24 -0.98 3.60
N ARG A 114 13.42 0.27 3.18
CA ARG A 114 12.56 1.40 3.51
C ARG A 114 12.16 2.11 2.23
N VAL A 115 10.92 2.58 2.18
CA VAL A 115 10.40 3.37 1.07
C VAL A 115 9.78 4.63 1.64
N GLY A 116 10.19 5.79 1.12
CA GLY A 116 9.50 7.06 1.31
C GLY A 116 8.39 7.21 0.28
N VAL A 117 7.22 7.65 0.70
CA VAL A 117 6.07 7.90 -0.18
C VAL A 117 5.65 9.35 -0.02
N TYR A 118 5.56 10.07 -1.13
CA TYR A 118 5.04 11.42 -1.19
C TYR A 118 3.79 11.48 -2.06
N VAL A 119 2.74 12.10 -1.55
CA VAL A 119 1.47 12.35 -2.25
C VAL A 119 1.18 13.83 -2.24
N ASP A 120 0.94 14.42 -3.41
CA ASP A 120 0.32 15.73 -3.57
C ASP A 120 -1.03 15.55 -4.26
N VAL A 121 -2.11 15.60 -3.48
CA VAL A 121 -3.48 15.44 -3.99
C VAL A 121 -3.84 16.60 -4.93
N SER A 122 -3.43 17.81 -4.61
CA SER A 122 -3.72 19.01 -5.40
C SER A 122 -2.93 19.06 -6.72
N GLY A 123 -1.68 18.61 -6.67
CA GLY A 123 -0.78 18.54 -7.82
C GLY A 123 -0.89 17.22 -8.59
N GLY A 124 -1.74 16.28 -8.16
CA GLY A 124 -1.94 14.99 -8.82
C GLY A 124 -0.68 14.12 -8.90
N THR A 125 0.21 14.24 -7.92
CA THR A 125 1.53 13.58 -7.95
C THR A 125 1.66 12.54 -6.86
N LEU A 126 2.19 11.37 -7.21
CA LEU A 126 2.63 10.31 -6.31
C LEU A 126 4.10 10.01 -6.62
N SER A 127 4.95 10.01 -5.61
CA SER A 127 6.38 9.72 -5.75
C SER A 127 6.83 8.71 -4.70
N PHE A 128 7.73 7.83 -5.12
CA PHE A 128 8.36 6.82 -4.27
C PHE A 128 9.87 7.06 -4.23
N TYR A 129 10.46 6.91 -3.05
CA TYR A 129 11.88 7.08 -2.78
C TYR A 129 12.41 5.81 -2.09
N SER A 130 13.62 5.38 -2.45
CA SER A 130 14.32 4.23 -1.85
C SER A 130 15.47 4.69 -0.97
#